data_AF-X1NCS9-F1
#
_entry.id   AF-X1NCS9-F1
#
_cell.length_a   1.000
_cell.length_b   1.000
_cell.length_c   1.000
_cell.angle_alpha   90.00
_cell.angle_beta   90.00
_cell.angle_gamma   90.00
#
_symmetry.space_group_name_H-M   'P 1'
#
loop_
_entity.id
_entity.type
_entity.pdbx_description
1 polymer ?
#
loop_
_entity_poly.entity_id
_entity_poly.type
_entity_poly.pdbx_seq_one_letter_code
_entity_poly.pdbx_strand_id
1 'polypeptide(L)'
;KRVRDRGLHEKVKILAGVAPIKSVGAARYMKTKVPGMDVPDSIIERLRGVPKERVSKEGIKLCVDIINQVRQIKGVAGIHLMAIEWEETVPEIIEAAGLLPRP
;
A
#
# COMPACT_ATOMS: atom_id res chain seq x y z
N LYS A 1 19.25 -0.90 16.80
CA LYS A 1 19.50 -1.95 15.79
C LYS A 1 18.17 -2.31 15.14
N ARG A 2 18.11 -2.37 13.80
CA ARG A 2 16.90 -2.67 13.02
C ARG A 2 16.71 -4.19 12.87
N VAL A 3 15.62 -4.62 12.23
CA VAL A 3 15.24 -6.03 12.05
C VAL A 3 16.32 -6.86 11.34
N ARG A 4 16.90 -6.32 10.26
CA ARG A 4 17.96 -6.99 9.48
C ARG A 4 19.26 -7.13 10.27
N ASP A 5 19.66 -6.09 11.01
CA ASP A 5 20.87 -6.11 11.86
C ASP A 5 20.84 -7.21 12.92
N ARG A 6 19.64 -7.70 13.27
CA ARG A 6 19.41 -8.76 14.26
C ARG A 6 19.20 -10.15 13.62
N GLY A 7 19.27 -10.26 12.29
CA GLY A 7 19.01 -11.51 11.56
C GLY A 7 17.55 -12.00 11.66
N LEU A 8 16.62 -11.19 12.15
CA LEU A 8 15.26 -11.66 12.43
C LEU A 8 14.47 -11.97 11.14
N HIS A 9 14.74 -11.24 10.07
CA HIS A 9 14.12 -11.46 8.74
C HIS A 9 14.41 -12.84 8.12
N GLU A 10 15.39 -13.57 8.65
CA GLU A 10 15.73 -14.94 8.21
C GLU A 10 15.04 -16.01 9.09
N LYS A 11 14.55 -15.62 10.27
CA LYS A 11 13.92 -16.52 11.24
C LYS A 11 12.39 -16.51 11.17
N VAL A 12 11.80 -15.44 10.65
CA VAL A 12 10.34 -15.28 10.54
C VAL A 12 9.97 -14.70 9.17
N LYS A 13 8.71 -14.91 8.77
CA LYS A 13 8.15 -14.27 7.58
C LYS A 13 7.56 -12.93 7.96
N ILE A 14 7.99 -11.88 7.26
CA ILE A 14 7.52 -10.51 7.48
C ILE A 14 6.63 -10.13 6.30
N LEU A 15 5.41 -9.69 6.58
CA LEU A 15 4.48 -9.19 5.57
C LEU A 15 4.44 -7.66 5.64
N ALA A 16 4.51 -7.01 4.49
CA ALA A 16 4.27 -5.57 4.39
C ALA A 16 2.75 -5.32 4.33
N GLY A 17 2.23 -4.58 5.30
CA GLY A 17 0.84 -4.11 5.26
C GLY A 17 0.68 -3.02 4.19
N VAL A 18 -0.30 -3.18 3.30
CA VAL A 18 -0.61 -2.23 2.22
C VAL A 18 -2.12 -2.02 2.14
N ALA A 19 -2.54 -0.79 1.89
CA ALA A 19 -3.96 -0.43 1.78
C ALA A 19 -4.15 0.61 0.66
N PRO A 20 -5.17 0.45 -0.21
CA PRO A 20 -5.52 1.46 -1.20
C PRO A 20 -6.21 2.67 -0.56
N ILE A 21 -6.10 3.84 -1.21
CA ILE A 21 -6.68 5.08 -0.72
C ILE A 21 -7.82 5.53 -1.64
N LYS A 22 -9.06 5.54 -1.14
CA LYS A 22 -10.25 5.89 -1.93
C LYS A 22 -10.35 7.36 -2.33
N SER A 23 -9.79 8.26 -1.50
CA SER A 23 -10.02 9.69 -1.64
C SER A 23 -8.88 10.54 -1.07
N VAL A 24 -8.76 11.77 -1.56
CA VAL A 24 -7.87 12.80 -1.01
C VAL A 24 -8.20 13.08 0.46
N GLY A 25 -9.49 13.04 0.84
CA GLY A 25 -9.95 13.21 2.21
C GLY A 25 -9.43 12.11 3.13
N ALA A 26 -9.47 10.84 2.68
CA ALA A 26 -8.91 9.72 3.42
C ALA A 26 -7.40 9.88 3.64
N ALA A 27 -6.65 10.28 2.60
CA ALA A 27 -5.21 10.55 2.72
C ALA A 27 -4.90 11.64 3.77
N ARG A 28 -5.66 12.75 3.75
CA ARG A 28 -5.52 13.83 4.75
C ARG A 28 -5.87 13.38 6.15
N TYR A 29 -6.91 12.55 6.30
CA TYR A 29 -7.29 11.98 7.59
C TYR A 29 -6.17 11.09 8.14
N MET A 30 -5.64 10.17 7.33
CA MET A 30 -4.49 9.34 7.72
C MET A 30 -3.28 10.18 8.15
N LYS A 31 -2.98 11.26 7.44
CA LYS A 31 -1.89 12.19 7.80
C LYS A 31 -2.08 12.87 9.16
N THR A 32 -3.30 13.29 9.47
CA THR A 32 -3.54 14.27 10.56
C THR A 32 -4.24 13.70 11.79
N LYS A 33 -4.85 12.52 11.67
CA LYS A 33 -5.73 11.94 12.70
C LYS A 33 -5.36 10.53 13.14
N VAL A 34 -4.44 9.85 12.45
CA VAL A 34 -4.01 8.50 12.82
C VAL A 34 -2.65 8.55 13.52
N PRO A 35 -2.58 8.24 14.83
CA PRO A 35 -1.32 8.23 15.57
C PRO A 35 -0.31 7.25 14.95
N GLY A 36 0.94 7.71 14.80
CA GLY A 36 2.02 6.89 14.24
C GLY A 36 1.95 6.66 12.73
N MET A 37 1.02 7.30 12.02
CA MET A 37 0.95 7.30 10.56
C MET A 37 1.61 8.56 10.00
N ASP A 38 2.52 8.39 9.04
CA ASP A 38 3.08 9.49 8.26
C ASP A 38 2.66 9.33 6.80
N VAL A 39 2.04 10.38 6.24
CA VAL A 39 1.61 10.42 4.83
C VAL A 39 2.28 11.63 4.19
N PRO A 40 3.25 11.42 3.28
CA PRO A 40 3.93 12.50 2.59
C PRO A 40 2.96 13.38 1.78
N ASP A 41 3.22 14.70 1.70
CA ASP A 41 2.40 15.61 0.88
C ASP A 41 2.39 15.21 -0.59
N SER A 42 3.48 14.63 -1.10
CA SER A 42 3.56 14.13 -2.47
C SER A 42 2.49 13.09 -2.80
N ILE A 43 2.07 12.27 -1.82
CA ILE A 43 0.99 11.30 -2.00
C ILE A 43 -0.35 12.01 -2.15
N ILE A 44 -0.61 13.01 -1.30
CA ILE A 44 -1.85 13.78 -1.33
C ILE A 44 -1.93 14.59 -2.64
N GLU A 45 -0.83 15.21 -3.07
CA GLU A 45 -0.79 15.98 -4.32
C GLU A 45 -0.94 15.07 -5.55
N ARG A 46 -0.34 13.86 -5.54
CA ARG A 46 -0.58 12.86 -6.59
C ARG A 46 -2.06 12.52 -6.74
N LEU A 47 -2.78 12.33 -5.63
CA LEU A 47 -4.22 12.06 -5.66
C LEU A 47 -5.05 13.27 -6.10
N ARG A 48 -4.62 14.51 -5.79
CA ARG A 48 -5.30 15.73 -6.27
C ARG A 48 -5.03 16.06 -7.73
N GLY A 49 -3.91 15.58 -8.28
CA GLY A 49 -3.51 15.83 -9.65
C GLY A 49 -4.41 15.16 -10.70
N VAL A 50 -5.34 14.31 -10.29
CA VAL A 50 -6.31 13.65 -11.18
C VAL A 50 -7.73 14.19 -10.98
N PRO A 51 -8.61 14.12 -12.00
CA PRO A 51 -10.03 14.44 -11.86
C PRO A 51 -10.68 13.65 -10.71
N LYS A 52 -11.68 14.23 -10.04
CA LYS A 52 -12.33 13.67 -8.85
C LYS A 52 -12.82 12.23 -9.06
N GLU A 53 -13.33 11.95 -10.26
CA GLU A 53 -13.89 10.66 -10.67
C GLU A 53 -12.80 9.58 -10.85
N ARG A 54 -11.52 9.99 -10.95
CA ARG A 54 -10.35 9.12 -11.14
C ARG A 54 -9.52 8.94 -9.88
N VAL A 55 -9.81 9.65 -8.78
CA VAL A 55 -9.01 9.60 -7.54
C VAL A 55 -8.92 8.17 -6.98
N SER A 56 -10.03 7.42 -6.99
CA SER A 56 -10.06 6.04 -6.53
C SER A 56 -9.12 5.13 -7.34
N LYS A 57 -9.16 5.25 -8.68
CA LYS A 57 -8.26 4.53 -9.59
C LYS A 57 -6.79 4.90 -9.37
N GLU A 58 -6.50 6.18 -9.14
CA GLU A 58 -5.14 6.61 -8.81
C GLU A 58 -4.68 6.05 -7.45
N GLY A 59 -5.60 5.92 -6.49
CA GLY A 59 -5.35 5.25 -5.21
C GLY A 59 -5.03 3.76 -5.34
N ILE A 60 -5.71 3.05 -6.24
CA ILE A 60 -5.39 1.66 -6.62
C ILE A 60 -4.00 1.59 -7.23
N LYS A 61 -3.71 2.45 -8.23
CA LYS A 61 -2.40 2.52 -8.88
C LYS A 61 -1.28 2.80 -7.88
N LEU A 62 -1.48 3.73 -6.96
CA LEU A 62 -0.54 4.01 -5.88
C LEU A 62 -0.31 2.79 -4.99
N CYS A 63 -1.37 2.05 -4.64
CA CYS A 63 -1.25 0.82 -3.87
C CYS A 63 -0.40 -0.23 -4.61
N VAL A 64 -0.59 -0.38 -5.92
CA VAL A 64 0.20 -1.28 -6.78
C VAL A 64 1.67 -0.84 -6.81
N ASP A 65 1.96 0.45 -6.95
CA ASP A 65 3.33 0.98 -6.90
C ASP A 65 4.02 0.64 -5.57
N ILE A 66 3.30 0.80 -4.45
CA ILE A 66 3.81 0.45 -3.12
C ILE A 66 4.05 -1.05 -3.02
N ILE A 67 3.11 -1.90 -3.48
CA ILE A 67 3.28 -3.37 -3.51
C ILE A 67 4.57 -3.74 -4.27
N ASN A 68 4.79 -3.14 -5.45
CA ASN A 68 5.97 -3.40 -6.26
C ASN A 68 7.26 -2.98 -5.55
N GLN A 69 7.26 -1.86 -4.83
CA GLN A 69 8.42 -1.40 -4.06
C GLN A 69 8.71 -2.28 -2.84
N VAL A 70 7.70 -2.59 -2.01
CA VAL A 70 7.92 -3.36 -0.77
C VAL A 70 8.35 -4.78 -1.05
N ARG A 71 7.93 -5.37 -2.17
CA ARG A 71 8.38 -6.70 -2.62
C ARG A 71 9.87 -6.77 -2.95
N GLN A 72 10.51 -5.65 -3.28
CA GLN A 72 11.96 -5.59 -3.51
C GLN A 72 12.77 -5.49 -2.21
N ILE A 73 12.12 -5.28 -1.06
CA ILE A 73 12.80 -5.12 0.22
C ILE A 73 13.27 -6.49 0.74
N LYS A 74 14.59 -6.65 0.89
CA LYS A 74 15.18 -7.86 1.51
C LYS A 74 14.55 -8.13 2.89
N GLY A 75 13.94 -9.30 3.03
CA GLY A 75 13.29 -9.75 4.27
C GLY A 75 11.76 -9.63 4.26
N VAL A 76 11.17 -8.95 3.28
CA VAL A 76 9.72 -8.98 3.05
C VAL A 76 9.38 -10.28 2.31
N ALA A 77 8.52 -11.09 2.90
CA ALA A 77 8.08 -12.38 2.36
C ALA A 77 6.78 -12.29 1.56
N GLY A 78 6.06 -11.18 1.67
CA GLY A 78 4.78 -10.97 1.01
C GLY A 78 4.09 -9.71 1.48
N ILE A 79 2.82 -9.57 1.12
CA ILE A 79 1.98 -8.43 1.48
C ILE A 79 0.74 -8.88 2.25
N HIS A 80 0.27 -8.01 3.15
CA HIS A 80 -1.05 -8.09 3.76
C HIS A 80 -1.89 -6.94 3.19
N LEU A 81 -2.75 -7.24 2.22
CA LEU A 81 -3.62 -6.25 1.57
C LEU A 81 -4.85 -6.00 2.45
N MET A 82 -4.99 -4.77 2.93
CA MET A 82 -6.10 -4.31 3.77
C MET A 82 -7.05 -3.46 2.92
N ALA A 83 -8.05 -4.09 2.31
CA ALA A 83 -9.08 -3.42 1.53
C ALA A 83 -10.32 -3.09 2.39
N ILE A 84 -10.13 -2.24 3.41
CA ILE A 84 -11.16 -1.91 4.40
C ILE A 84 -12.41 -1.34 3.71
N GLU A 85 -13.53 -2.06 3.82
CA GLU A 85 -14.81 -1.73 3.18
C GLU A 85 -14.68 -1.51 1.67
N TRP A 86 -13.68 -2.11 1.02
CA TRP A 86 -13.40 -2.00 -0.41
C TRP A 86 -12.97 -3.32 -1.05
N GLU A 87 -13.48 -4.42 -0.53
CA GLU A 87 -13.07 -5.77 -0.85
C GLU A 87 -13.22 -6.10 -2.34
N GLU A 88 -14.16 -5.45 -3.04
CA GLU A 88 -14.39 -5.60 -4.47
C GLU A 88 -13.21 -5.14 -5.34
N THR A 89 -12.30 -4.30 -4.81
CA THR A 89 -11.09 -3.87 -5.53
C THR A 89 -9.91 -4.81 -5.38
N VAL A 90 -10.00 -5.80 -4.48
CA VAL A 90 -8.92 -6.76 -4.26
C VAL A 90 -8.51 -7.47 -5.56
N PRO A 91 -9.42 -8.01 -6.39
CA PRO A 91 -9.05 -8.65 -7.66
C PRO A 91 -8.26 -7.73 -8.60
N GLU A 92 -8.70 -6.48 -8.75
CA GLU A 92 -8.03 -5.49 -9.60
C GLU A 92 -6.61 -5.20 -9.11
N ILE A 93 -6.42 -5.00 -7.80
CA ILE A 93 -5.11 -4.72 -7.20
C ILE A 93 -4.16 -5.90 -7.37
N ILE A 94 -4.60 -7.13 -7.08
CA ILE A 94 -3.74 -8.31 -7.14
C ILE A 94 -3.35 -8.67 -8.58
N GLU A 95 -4.27 -8.50 -9.54
CA GLU A 95 -3.99 -8.70 -10.96
C GLU A 95 -3.00 -7.64 -11.47
N ALA A 96 -3.25 -6.36 -11.19
CA ALA A 96 -2.36 -5.27 -11.58
C ALA A 96 -0.96 -5.35 -10.92
N ALA A 97 -0.86 -5.94 -9.73
CA ALA A 97 0.41 -6.20 -9.05
C ALA A 97 1.13 -7.47 -9.53
N GLY A 98 0.59 -8.20 -10.52
CA GLY A 98 1.18 -9.43 -11.03
C GLY A 98 1.25 -10.54 -9.98
N LEU A 99 0.25 -10.62 -9.11
CA LEU A 99 0.11 -11.68 -8.08
C LEU A 99 -0.82 -12.82 -8.52
N LEU A 100 -1.36 -12.73 -9.74
CA LEU A 100 -2.15 -13.77 -10.41
C LEU A 100 -1.47 -14.22 -11.72
N PRO A 101 -1.67 -15.49 -12.15
CA PRO A 101 -2.27 -16.57 -11.38
C PRO A 101 -1.38 -16.96 -10.19
N ARG A 102 -1.99 -17.49 -9.13
CA ARG A 102 -1.20 -18.09 -8.05
C ARG A 102 -0.63 -19.44 -8.52
N PRO A 103 0.61 -19.80 -8.13
CA PRO A 103 1.05 -21.18 -8.20
C PRO A 103 0.18 -22.09 -7.31
#